data_AF-A0AAD2ELE1-F1
#
_entry.id   AF-A0AAD2ELE1-F1
#
_cell.length_a   1.000
_cell.length_b   1.000
_cell.length_c   1.000
_cell.angle_alpha   90.00
_cell.angle_beta   90.00
_cell.angle_gamma   90.00
#
_symmetry.space_group_name_H-M   'P 1'
#
loop_
_entity.id
_entity.type
_entity.pdbx_description
1 polymer ?
#
loop_
_entity_poly.entity_id
_entity_poly.type
_entity_poly.pdbx_seq_one_letter_code
_entity_poly.pdbx_strand_id
1 'polypeptide(L)'
;MPRRLSDQTLKKGNGEIAITFLQEGFGNFLAVKTNDPGDGSEECTVTLHYSGGSIEGKTGNGHGHAEMDALHQLWADVCNKDLNTFLTYSRNLTLDCTDKPCCVKCSSVLGWMGVLPRTADTKKTPYTMGKTSWNVSTDVLNLIREVTKVPTDAFRQFANMSQSDVRKHL
;
A
#
# COMPACT_ATOMS: atom_id res chain seq x y z
N MET A 1 -10.26 -3.46 7.81
CA MET A 1 -11.28 -3.32 6.74
C MET A 1 -10.89 -2.21 5.78
N PRO A 2 -11.03 -2.42 4.46
CA PRO A 2 -10.73 -1.42 3.45
C PRO A 2 -11.58 -0.16 3.57
N ARG A 3 -11.05 0.97 3.11
CA ARG A 3 -11.67 2.29 3.22
C ARG A 3 -11.88 2.92 1.85
N ARG A 4 -12.86 3.83 1.80
CA ARG A 4 -13.21 4.63 0.61
C ARG A 4 -12.98 6.10 0.91
N LEU A 5 -12.51 6.84 -0.10
CA LEU A 5 -12.54 8.29 -0.06
C LEU A 5 -14.00 8.75 0.08
N SER A 6 -14.21 9.75 0.93
CA SER A 6 -15.53 10.35 1.08
C SER A 6 -15.94 11.11 -0.19
N ASP A 7 -17.24 11.26 -0.42
CA ASP A 7 -17.77 12.08 -1.52
C ASP A 7 -17.29 13.54 -1.43
N GLN A 8 -17.05 14.05 -0.22
CA GLN A 8 -16.48 15.38 -0.03
C GLN A 8 -15.02 15.44 -0.49
N THR A 9 -14.22 14.41 -0.19
CA THR A 9 -12.83 14.32 -0.65
C THR A 9 -12.77 14.21 -2.17
N LEU A 10 -13.68 13.46 -2.79
CA LEU A 10 -13.72 13.28 -4.25
C LEU A 10 -14.08 14.55 -5.03
N LYS A 11 -14.62 15.58 -4.37
CA LYS A 11 -14.88 16.91 -4.98
C LYS A 11 -13.65 17.83 -4.99
N LYS A 12 -12.56 17.43 -4.33
CA LYS A 12 -11.32 18.22 -4.25
C LYS A 12 -10.48 18.06 -5.53
N GLY A 13 -9.46 18.90 -5.67
CA GLY A 13 -8.47 18.76 -6.74
C GLY A 13 -7.62 17.49 -6.58
N ASN A 14 -7.12 16.93 -7.69
CA ASN A 14 -6.32 15.70 -7.70
C ASN A 14 -5.14 15.74 -6.72
N GLY A 15 -4.50 16.90 -6.52
CA GLY A 15 -3.39 17.06 -5.57
C GLY A 15 -3.83 16.91 -4.12
N GLU A 16 -4.97 17.48 -3.74
CA GLU A 16 -5.53 17.32 -2.39
C GLU A 16 -6.01 15.89 -2.14
N ILE A 17 -6.56 15.24 -3.16
CA ILE A 17 -6.93 13.81 -3.07
C ILE A 17 -5.67 12.96 -2.88
N ALA A 18 -4.59 13.24 -3.62
CA ALA A 18 -3.33 12.53 -3.47
C ALA A 18 -2.72 12.70 -2.06
N ILE A 19 -2.76 13.91 -1.51
CA ILE A 19 -2.32 14.20 -0.14
C ILE A 19 -3.20 13.45 0.88
N THR A 20 -4.52 13.47 0.69
CA THR A 20 -5.45 12.73 1.57
C THR A 20 -5.16 11.23 1.52
N PHE A 21 -4.92 10.69 0.32
CA PHE A 21 -4.59 9.29 0.12
C PHE A 21 -3.29 8.91 0.85
N LEU A 22 -2.25 9.76 0.77
CA LEU A 22 -1.01 9.59 1.52
C LEU A 22 -1.25 9.60 3.04
N GLN A 23 -1.88 10.66 3.56
CA GLN A 23 -2.00 10.90 4.99
C GLN A 23 -2.85 9.84 5.69
N GLU A 24 -4.07 9.63 5.18
CA GLU A 24 -5.00 8.68 5.78
C GLU A 24 -4.51 7.25 5.59
N GLY A 25 -4.03 6.91 4.39
CA GLY A 25 -3.46 5.59 4.11
C GLY A 25 -2.33 5.28 5.07
N PHE A 26 -1.33 6.16 5.15
CA PHE A 26 -0.17 5.94 6.02
C PHE A 26 -0.58 5.86 7.49
N GLY A 27 -1.52 6.69 7.93
CA GLY A 27 -2.07 6.65 9.28
C GLY A 27 -2.82 5.35 9.60
N ASN A 28 -3.56 4.81 8.64
CA ASN A 28 -4.43 3.64 8.81
C ASN A 28 -3.67 2.31 8.84
N PHE A 29 -2.46 2.23 8.26
CA PHE A 29 -1.61 1.05 8.45
C PHE A 29 -0.95 1.11 9.82
N LEU A 30 -1.44 0.34 10.80
CA LEU A 30 -1.08 0.50 12.22
C LEU A 30 0.29 -0.10 12.61
N ALA A 31 1.19 -0.32 11.66
CA ALA A 31 2.57 -0.73 11.92
C ALA A 31 3.34 0.30 12.75
N VAL A 32 4.33 -0.16 13.52
CA VAL A 32 5.17 0.74 14.34
C VAL A 32 5.96 1.68 13.43
N LYS A 33 5.80 2.99 13.62
CA LYS A 33 6.53 4.00 12.85
C LYS A 33 8.00 4.00 13.28
N THR A 34 8.91 3.96 12.31
CA THR A 34 10.35 4.16 12.50
C THR A 34 10.85 5.32 11.64
N ASN A 35 12.00 5.88 12.02
CA ASN A 35 12.74 6.86 11.22
C ASN A 35 13.87 6.21 10.39
N ASP A 36 13.94 4.88 10.40
CA ASP A 36 14.85 4.11 9.56
C ASP A 36 14.47 4.29 8.08
N PRO A 37 15.34 4.91 7.25
CA PRO A 37 15.11 5.06 5.82
C PRO A 37 15.42 3.78 5.04
N GLY A 38 15.75 2.67 5.73
CA GLY A 38 16.24 1.43 5.16
C GLY A 38 17.67 1.53 4.64
N ASP A 39 18.14 0.45 4.02
CA ASP A 39 19.48 0.32 3.43
C ASP A 39 19.60 0.96 2.03
N GLY A 40 18.52 1.58 1.54
CA GLY A 40 18.44 2.13 0.18
C GLY A 40 18.24 1.08 -0.93
N SER A 41 18.16 -0.20 -0.59
CA SER A 41 17.80 -1.29 -1.51
C SER A 41 16.30 -1.53 -1.50
N GLU A 42 15.74 -1.75 -2.70
CA GLU A 42 14.34 -2.09 -2.91
C GLU A 42 14.08 -3.60 -2.74
N GLU A 43 15.13 -4.43 -2.72
CA GLU A 43 15.01 -5.87 -2.52
C GLU A 43 14.52 -6.19 -1.11
N CYS A 44 13.37 -6.86 -1.04
CA CYS A 44 12.70 -7.24 0.19
C CYS A 44 11.76 -8.41 -0.09
N THR A 45 11.45 -9.19 0.93
CA THR A 45 10.38 -10.18 0.94
C THR A 45 9.40 -9.83 2.06
N VAL A 46 8.11 -10.01 1.82
CA VAL A 46 7.07 -9.84 2.85
C VAL A 46 6.10 -11.01 2.79
N THR A 47 5.42 -11.27 3.90
CA THR A 47 4.35 -12.27 3.92
C THR A 47 3.02 -11.62 4.23
N LEU A 48 2.08 -11.73 3.29
CA LEU A 48 0.69 -11.32 3.47
C LEU A 48 -0.14 -12.53 3.88
N HIS A 49 -0.83 -12.43 5.02
CA HIS A 49 -1.69 -13.47 5.55
C HIS A 49 -3.16 -13.12 5.36
N TYR A 50 -3.94 -14.14 5.00
CA TYR A 50 -5.39 -14.06 4.82
C TYR A 50 -6.03 -15.32 5.42
N SER A 51 -7.37 -15.36 5.52
CA SER A 51 -8.08 -16.44 6.22
C SER A 51 -7.98 -17.82 5.56
N GLY A 52 -7.36 -17.94 4.39
CA GLY A 52 -7.10 -19.21 3.69
C GLY A 52 -5.62 -19.57 3.53
N GLY A 53 -4.69 -18.73 4.00
CA GLY A 53 -3.27 -19.00 3.85
C GLY A 53 -2.38 -17.76 3.91
N SER A 54 -1.24 -17.84 3.23
CA SER A 54 -0.27 -16.75 3.12
C SER A 54 0.31 -16.66 1.72
N ILE A 55 0.75 -15.46 1.35
CA ILE A 55 1.37 -15.14 0.09
C ILE A 55 2.69 -14.45 0.38
N GLU A 56 3.75 -14.92 -0.25
CA GLU A 56 5.06 -14.31 -0.19
C GLU A 56 5.19 -13.32 -1.37
N GLY A 57 5.33 -12.04 -1.04
CA GLY A 57 5.58 -10.99 -2.03
C GLY A 57 7.06 -10.66 -2.12
N LYS A 58 7.56 -10.41 -3.33
CA LYS A 58 8.97 -10.11 -3.59
C LYS A 58 9.15 -8.96 -4.57
N THR A 59 10.11 -8.10 -4.29
CA THR A 59 10.58 -7.11 -5.27
C THR A 59 11.24 -7.82 -6.45
N GLY A 60 11.12 -7.26 -7.66
CA GLY A 60 11.74 -7.79 -8.88
C GLY A 60 10.78 -8.60 -9.78
N ASN A 61 9.56 -8.88 -9.31
CA ASN A 61 8.53 -9.60 -10.08
C ASN A 61 7.74 -8.70 -11.06
N GLY A 62 8.09 -7.41 -11.19
CA GLY A 62 7.40 -6.48 -12.09
C GLY A 62 6.08 -5.89 -11.54
N HIS A 63 5.71 -6.19 -10.29
CA HIS A 63 4.47 -5.71 -9.67
C HIS A 63 4.65 -4.54 -8.69
N GLY A 64 5.88 -4.03 -8.56
CA GLY A 64 6.27 -3.00 -7.61
C GLY A 64 7.15 -3.57 -6.48
N HIS A 65 7.07 -2.95 -5.31
CA HIS A 65 7.71 -3.48 -4.10
C HIS A 65 7.02 -4.77 -3.61
N ALA A 66 7.70 -5.52 -2.75
CA ALA A 66 7.23 -6.77 -2.18
C ALA A 66 5.78 -6.71 -1.62
N GLU A 67 5.37 -5.64 -0.96
CA GLU A 67 3.99 -5.50 -0.44
C GLU A 67 2.94 -5.39 -1.56
N MET A 68 3.30 -4.71 -2.65
CA MET A 68 2.41 -4.55 -3.81
C MET A 68 2.36 -5.84 -4.63
N ASP A 69 3.45 -6.59 -4.67
CA ASP A 69 3.51 -7.93 -5.26
C ASP A 69 2.63 -8.92 -4.49
N ALA A 70 2.70 -8.94 -3.15
CA ALA A 70 1.81 -9.77 -2.33
C ALA A 70 0.33 -9.42 -2.53
N LEU A 71 0.00 -8.13 -2.62
CA LEU A 71 -1.36 -7.68 -2.96
C LEU A 71 -1.78 -8.09 -4.38
N HIS A 72 -0.86 -8.02 -5.35
CA HIS A 72 -1.11 -8.47 -6.71
C HIS A 72 -1.48 -9.96 -6.73
N GLN A 73 -0.64 -10.81 -6.15
CA GLN A 73 -0.87 -12.25 -6.09
C GLN A 73 -2.16 -12.59 -5.33
N LEU A 74 -2.46 -11.91 -4.22
CA LEU A 74 -3.75 -12.09 -3.52
C LEU A 74 -4.92 -11.78 -4.46
N TRP A 75 -4.83 -10.69 -5.21
CA TRP A 75 -5.89 -10.23 -6.07
C TRP A 75 -6.07 -11.13 -7.30
N ALA A 76 -4.98 -11.44 -7.99
CA ALA A 76 -4.96 -12.20 -9.23
C ALA A 76 -5.23 -13.69 -8.99
N ASP A 77 -4.52 -14.30 -8.04
CA ASP A 77 -4.44 -15.76 -7.93
C ASP A 77 -5.44 -16.32 -6.90
N VAL A 78 -5.67 -15.60 -5.80
CA VAL A 78 -6.56 -16.06 -4.72
C VAL A 78 -7.96 -15.50 -4.85
N CYS A 79 -8.09 -14.20 -5.14
CA CYS A 79 -9.40 -13.57 -5.33
C CYS A 79 -9.94 -13.75 -6.75
N ASN A 80 -9.11 -14.23 -7.69
CA ASN A 80 -9.46 -14.33 -9.12
C ASN A 80 -10.08 -13.03 -9.66
N LYS A 81 -9.55 -11.88 -9.20
CA LYS A 81 -10.03 -10.54 -9.54
C LYS A 81 -11.51 -10.28 -9.21
N ASP A 82 -12.06 -10.97 -8.21
CA ASP A 82 -13.39 -10.69 -7.66
C ASP A 82 -13.31 -9.81 -6.40
N LEU A 83 -13.90 -8.62 -6.51
CA LEU A 83 -13.94 -7.64 -5.42
C LEU A 83 -14.64 -8.18 -4.17
N ASN A 84 -15.70 -9.00 -4.31
CA ASN A 84 -16.41 -9.53 -3.15
C ASN A 84 -15.56 -10.53 -2.36
N THR A 85 -14.83 -11.38 -3.09
CA THR A 85 -13.84 -12.28 -2.50
C THR A 85 -12.73 -11.49 -1.80
N PHE A 86 -12.18 -10.45 -2.44
CA PHE A 86 -11.19 -9.58 -1.79
C PHE A 86 -11.74 -8.92 -0.53
N LEU A 87 -12.94 -8.35 -0.58
CA LEU A 87 -13.59 -7.72 0.57
C LEU A 87 -13.82 -8.71 1.72
N THR A 88 -14.06 -9.98 1.41
CA THR A 88 -14.17 -11.04 2.43
C THR A 88 -12.83 -11.27 3.13
N TYR A 89 -11.74 -11.45 2.38
CA TYR A 89 -10.41 -11.66 2.96
C TYR A 89 -9.88 -10.42 3.69
N SER A 90 -10.18 -9.23 3.18
CA SER A 90 -9.73 -7.93 3.72
C SER A 90 -10.12 -7.65 5.18
N ARG A 91 -11.02 -8.44 5.76
CA ARG A 91 -11.41 -8.35 7.17
C ARG A 91 -10.29 -8.78 8.12
N ASN A 92 -9.43 -9.69 7.67
CA ASN A 92 -8.37 -10.30 8.48
C ASN A 92 -7.00 -10.29 7.77
N LEU A 93 -6.78 -9.35 6.83
CA LEU A 93 -5.48 -9.24 6.17
C LEU A 93 -4.44 -8.68 7.13
N THR A 94 -3.35 -9.43 7.30
CA THR A 94 -2.21 -8.98 8.09
C THR A 94 -0.91 -9.17 7.32
N LEU A 95 0.05 -8.26 7.49
CA LEU A 95 1.35 -8.33 6.83
C LEU A 95 2.46 -8.53 7.87
N ASP A 96 3.43 -9.40 7.56
CA ASP A 96 4.74 -9.42 8.19
C ASP A 96 5.79 -8.81 7.25
N CYS A 97 6.48 -7.79 7.78
CA CYS A 97 7.59 -7.10 7.11
C CYS A 97 8.72 -6.91 8.12
N THR A 98 9.59 -7.92 8.23
CA THR A 98 10.62 -8.01 9.29
C THR A 98 11.99 -7.53 8.84
N ASP A 99 12.28 -7.62 7.54
CA ASP A 99 13.62 -7.32 7.02
C ASP A 99 13.87 -5.81 6.93
N LYS A 100 12.84 -5.06 6.51
CA LYS A 100 12.89 -3.62 6.27
C LYS A 100 11.55 -2.97 6.62
N PRO A 101 11.52 -1.69 7.01
CA PRO A 101 10.26 -1.00 7.19
C PRO A 101 9.51 -0.82 5.87
N CYS A 102 8.19 -0.97 5.89
CA CYS A 102 7.33 -0.67 4.74
C CYS A 102 7.47 0.81 4.37
N CYS A 103 7.72 1.10 3.09
CA CYS A 103 7.85 2.48 2.63
C CYS A 103 6.53 3.24 2.77
N VAL A 104 6.59 4.57 2.74
CA VAL A 104 5.41 5.41 2.92
C VAL A 104 4.31 5.12 1.89
N LYS A 105 4.70 4.79 0.64
CA LYS A 105 3.76 4.54 -0.46
C LYS A 105 3.07 3.18 -0.29
N CYS A 106 3.84 2.12 -0.02
CA CYS A 106 3.29 0.80 0.30
C CYS A 106 2.37 0.86 1.52
N SER A 107 2.85 1.47 2.60
CA SER A 107 2.09 1.65 3.84
C SER A 107 0.78 2.41 3.61
N SER A 108 0.79 3.41 2.73
CA SER A 108 -0.43 4.15 2.41
C SER A 108 -1.47 3.29 1.73
N VAL A 109 -1.08 2.54 0.70
CA VAL A 109 -1.98 1.61 0.01
C VAL A 109 -2.49 0.53 0.96
N LEU A 110 -1.61 -0.08 1.76
CA LEU A 110 -1.99 -1.12 2.73
C LEU A 110 -3.02 -0.63 3.75
N GLY A 111 -2.86 0.60 4.25
CA GLY A 111 -3.83 1.21 5.17
C GLY A 111 -5.20 1.43 4.54
N TRP A 112 -5.26 1.80 3.25
CA TRP A 112 -6.51 1.89 2.49
C TRP A 112 -7.13 0.52 2.20
N MET A 113 -6.31 -0.49 1.94
CA MET A 113 -6.75 -1.88 1.79
C MET A 113 -7.15 -2.52 3.13
N GLY A 114 -6.95 -1.81 4.24
CA GLY A 114 -7.32 -2.28 5.58
C GLY A 114 -6.46 -3.41 6.10
N VAL A 115 -5.24 -3.55 5.57
CA VAL A 115 -4.23 -4.51 6.04
C VAL A 115 -3.69 -4.02 7.38
N LEU A 116 -3.46 -4.93 8.31
CA LEU A 116 -2.88 -4.65 9.63
C LEU A 116 -1.47 -5.24 9.73
N PRO A 117 -0.58 -4.70 10.58
CA PRO A 117 0.64 -5.43 10.92
C PRO A 117 0.27 -6.73 11.65
N ARG A 118 0.92 -7.84 11.30
CA ARG A 118 0.72 -9.10 12.03
C ARG A 118 1.43 -9.10 13.38
N THR A 119 2.62 -8.52 13.41
CA THR A 119 3.48 -8.46 14.59
C THR A 119 3.95 -7.02 14.86
N ALA A 120 4.40 -6.75 16.09
CA ALA A 120 5.00 -5.45 16.43
C ALA A 120 6.31 -5.18 15.67
N ASP A 121 6.94 -6.22 15.11
CA ASP A 121 8.17 -6.13 14.33
C ASP A 121 7.91 -5.60 12.91
N THR A 122 6.68 -5.68 12.43
CA THR A 122 6.29 -4.99 11.20
C THR A 122 6.33 -3.49 11.40
N LYS A 123 7.27 -2.83 10.72
CA LYS A 123 7.48 -1.38 10.79
C LYS A 123 7.01 -0.67 9.53
N LYS A 124 6.72 0.63 9.67
CA LYS A 124 6.51 1.56 8.55
C LYS A 124 7.40 2.78 8.68
N THR A 125 7.76 3.41 7.57
CA THR A 125 8.65 4.56 7.55
C THR A 125 8.09 5.68 6.65
N PRO A 126 8.28 6.98 6.99
CA PRO A 126 7.80 8.09 6.15
C PRO A 126 8.67 8.32 4.89
N TYR A 127 9.57 7.39 4.58
CA TYR A 127 10.47 7.47 3.43
C TYR A 127 9.89 6.70 2.24
N THR A 128 10.13 7.19 1.02
CA THR A 128 9.59 6.60 -0.22
C THR A 128 10.26 5.28 -0.61
N MET A 129 11.45 4.98 -0.04
CA MET A 129 12.35 3.87 -0.36
C MET A 129 12.79 3.82 -1.83
N GLY A 130 14.04 3.42 -2.08
CA GLY A 130 14.58 3.21 -3.42
C GLY A 130 15.11 4.45 -4.15
N LYS A 131 15.91 4.20 -5.19
CA LYS A 131 16.39 5.22 -6.14
C LYS A 131 15.48 5.33 -7.37
N THR A 132 14.62 4.34 -7.59
CA THR A 132 13.77 4.25 -8.80
C THR A 132 12.36 4.75 -8.54
N SER A 133 11.58 4.94 -9.61
CA SER A 133 10.19 5.37 -9.52
C SER A 133 9.32 4.24 -8.94
N TRP A 134 8.71 4.49 -7.78
CA TRP A 134 7.71 3.59 -7.20
C TRP A 134 6.51 3.40 -8.14
N ASN A 135 6.04 2.16 -8.30
CA ASN A 135 4.88 1.83 -9.12
C ASN A 135 4.16 0.58 -8.60
N VAL A 136 2.98 0.30 -9.17
CA VAL A 136 2.19 -0.91 -8.97
C VAL A 136 1.79 -1.51 -10.31
N SER A 137 1.45 -2.80 -10.32
CA SER A 137 0.81 -3.43 -11.48
C SER A 137 -0.55 -2.79 -11.82
N THR A 138 -0.98 -2.92 -13.09
CA THR A 138 -2.30 -2.45 -13.54
C THR A 138 -3.44 -3.09 -12.75
N ASP A 139 -3.32 -4.37 -12.40
CA ASP A 139 -4.32 -5.09 -11.62
C ASP A 139 -4.45 -4.53 -10.21
N VAL A 140 -3.34 -4.23 -9.53
CA VAL A 140 -3.34 -3.59 -8.21
C VAL A 140 -3.89 -2.18 -8.28
N LEU A 141 -3.55 -1.41 -9.33
CA LEU A 141 -4.13 -0.08 -9.54
C LEU A 141 -5.66 -0.15 -9.68
N ASN A 142 -6.18 -1.11 -10.44
CA ASN A 142 -7.62 -1.29 -10.61
C ASN A 142 -8.28 -1.66 -9.28
N LEU A 143 -7.71 -2.60 -8.53
CA LEU A 143 -8.19 -2.95 -7.18
C LEU A 143 -8.23 -1.72 -6.26
N ILE A 144 -7.14 -0.95 -6.20
CA ILE A 144 -7.07 0.27 -5.38
C ILE A 144 -8.20 1.23 -5.76
N ARG A 145 -8.47 1.43 -7.06
CA ARG A 145 -9.53 2.32 -7.52
C ARG A 145 -10.93 1.80 -7.18
N GLU A 146 -11.18 0.51 -7.32
CA GLU A 146 -12.45 -0.10 -6.97
C GLU A 146 -12.74 -0.01 -5.46
N VAL A 147 -11.71 -0.29 -4.67
CA VAL A 147 -11.79 -0.26 -3.20
C VAL A 147 -11.92 1.17 -2.70
N THR A 148 -11.07 2.10 -3.14
CA THR A 148 -10.92 3.43 -2.52
C THR A 148 -11.66 4.55 -3.24
N LYS A 149 -12.03 4.33 -4.51
CA LYS A 149 -12.56 5.35 -5.44
C LYS A 149 -11.58 6.47 -5.81
N VAL A 150 -10.28 6.32 -5.52
CA VAL A 150 -9.27 7.30 -5.94
C VAL A 150 -9.24 7.48 -7.47
N PRO A 151 -9.30 8.70 -8.01
CA PRO A 151 -9.11 8.95 -9.43
C PRO A 151 -7.69 8.58 -9.89
N THR A 152 -7.55 8.13 -11.14
CA THR A 152 -6.25 7.70 -11.69
C THR A 152 -5.19 8.80 -11.61
N ASP A 153 -5.55 10.04 -11.93
CA ASP A 153 -4.60 11.15 -11.93
C ASP A 153 -4.18 11.56 -10.51
N ALA A 154 -5.10 11.51 -9.54
CA ALA A 154 -4.77 11.69 -8.14
C ALA A 154 -3.83 10.57 -7.63
N PHE A 155 -4.09 9.32 -8.00
CA PHE A 155 -3.21 8.21 -7.64
C PHE A 155 -1.82 8.35 -8.29
N ARG A 156 -1.74 8.78 -9.55
CA ARG A 156 -0.46 9.08 -10.22
C ARG A 156 0.31 10.19 -9.52
N GLN A 157 -0.38 11.25 -9.08
CA GLN A 157 0.25 12.32 -8.30
C GLN A 157 0.81 11.78 -6.97
N PHE A 158 0.05 10.95 -6.25
CA PHE A 158 0.53 10.25 -5.05
C PHE A 158 1.76 9.36 -5.34
N ALA A 159 1.68 8.51 -6.36
CA ALA A 159 2.76 7.60 -6.74
C ALA A 159 4.05 8.35 -7.12
N ASN A 160 3.91 9.55 -7.70
CA ASN A 160 5.02 10.40 -8.11
C ASN A 160 5.48 11.40 -7.04
N MET A 161 4.88 11.41 -5.84
CA MET A 161 5.35 12.29 -4.77
C MET A 161 6.81 11.99 -4.44
N SER A 162 7.61 13.06 -4.46
CA SER A 162 9.02 13.02 -4.06
C SER A 162 9.15 12.91 -2.55
N GLN A 163 10.34 12.56 -2.05
CA GLN A 163 10.59 12.52 -0.60
C GLN A 163 10.36 13.89 0.06
N SER A 164 10.65 15.00 -0.63
CA SER A 164 10.43 16.34 -0.09
C SER A 164 8.95 16.69 -0.04
N ASP A 165 8.15 16.26 -1.01
CA ASP A 165 6.69 16.46 -0.99
C ASP A 165 6.03 15.62 0.09
N VAL A 166 6.43 14.36 0.26
CA VAL A 166 5.95 13.50 1.36
C VAL A 166 6.18 14.17 2.71
N ARG A 167 7.39 14.71 2.96
CA ARG A 167 7.75 15.39 4.22
C ARG A 167 6.94 16.65 4.52
N LYS A 168 6.36 17.31 3.50
CA LYS A 168 5.49 18.47 3.72
C LYS A 168 4.12 18.07 4.27
N HIS A 169 3.77 16.80 4.15
CA HIS A 169 2.41 16.30 4.39
C HIS A 169 2.33 15.19 5.46
N LEU A 170 3.45 14.70 6.01
CA LEU A 170 3.50 13.68 7.09
C LEU A 170 4.44 14.07 8.22
#